data_AF-A0A9E2HZT1-F1
#
_entry.id   AF-A0A9E2HZT1-F1
#
_cell.length_a   1.000
_cell.length_b   1.000
_cell.length_c   1.000
_cell.angle_alpha   90.00
_cell.angle_beta   90.00
_cell.angle_gamma   90.00
#
_symmetry.space_group_name_H-M   'P 1'
#
loop_
_entity.id
_entity.type
_entity.pdbx_description
1 polymer ?
#
loop_
_entity_poly.entity_id
_entity_poly.type
_entity_poly.pdbx_seq_one_letter_code
_entity_poly.pdbx_strand_id
1 'polypeptide(L)'
;MKQEILITEYDPKWPLIFQREKEKILVAIGEYIKAIEHIGSTSVVGLAANRHFHLHIAEENSSFWKEHILFRDFLRRDPSLAHHYEELKKQLAVTSHGDIQLYCSGKSEFIKNVIQHNCLCGEQMV
;
A
#
# COMPACT_ATOMS: atom_id res chain seq x y z
N MET A 1 -20.83 5.46 -7.33
CA MET A 1 -20.64 5.03 -8.73
C MET A 1 -19.91 3.70 -8.70
N LYS A 2 -20.36 2.71 -9.49
CA LYS A 2 -19.65 1.42 -9.61
C LYS A 2 -18.47 1.62 -10.56
N GLN A 3 -17.28 1.22 -10.15
CA GLN A 3 -16.08 1.30 -10.98
C GLN A 3 -15.41 -0.06 -11.01
N GLU A 4 -15.01 -0.50 -12.19
CA GLU A 4 -14.25 -1.75 -12.34
C GLU A 4 -12.91 -1.66 -11.59
N ILE A 5 -12.68 -2.62 -10.70
CA ILE A 5 -11.44 -2.70 -9.92
C ILE A 5 -10.46 -3.58 -10.70
N LEU A 6 -9.72 -2.94 -11.61
CA LEU A 6 -8.71 -3.62 -12.41
C LEU A 6 -7.41 -3.77 -11.59
N ILE A 7 -7.00 -5.02 -11.39
CA ILE A 7 -5.69 -5.37 -10.85
C ILE A 7 -4.81 -5.80 -12.02
N THR A 8 -3.66 -5.16 -12.18
CA THR A 8 -2.68 -5.49 -13.22
C THR A 8 -1.39 -5.97 -12.61
N GLU A 9 -0.67 -6.80 -13.36
CA GLU A 9 0.68 -7.24 -13.02
C GLU A 9 1.62 -6.08 -12.65
N TYR A 10 2.64 -6.42 -11.86
CA TYR A 10 3.64 -5.46 -11.41
C TYR A 10 4.32 -4.75 -12.59
N ASP A 11 4.35 -3.42 -12.57
CA ASP A 11 5.06 -2.61 -13.56
C ASP A 11 6.40 -2.13 -12.98
N PRO A 12 7.56 -2.52 -13.55
CA PRO A 12 8.87 -2.07 -13.07
C PRO A 12 9.09 -0.57 -13.20
N LYS A 13 8.19 0.17 -13.87
CA LYS A 13 8.21 1.63 -13.93
C LYS A 13 7.61 2.29 -12.69
N TRP A 14 6.88 1.57 -11.82
CA TRP A 14 6.26 2.18 -10.65
C TRP A 14 7.23 2.91 -9.71
N PRO A 15 8.43 2.37 -9.38
CA PRO A 15 9.42 3.10 -8.59
C PRO A 15 9.89 4.39 -9.27
N LEU A 16 10.07 4.37 -10.60
CA LEU A 16 10.47 5.54 -11.39
C LEU A 16 9.38 6.61 -11.41
N ILE A 17 8.12 6.20 -11.57
CA ILE A 17 6.97 7.10 -11.53
C ILE A 17 6.84 7.72 -10.14
N PHE A 18 6.94 6.91 -9.08
CA PHE A 18 6.94 7.43 -7.71
C PHE A 18 8.01 8.50 -7.52
N GLN A 19 9.25 8.24 -7.97
CA GLN A 19 10.31 9.21 -7.77
C GLN A 19 10.07 10.51 -8.54
N ARG A 20 9.61 10.43 -9.78
CA ARG A 20 9.25 11.60 -10.57
C ARG A 20 8.16 12.44 -9.89
N GLU A 21 7.12 11.81 -9.35
CA GLU A 21 6.06 12.55 -8.65
C GLU A 21 6.53 13.09 -7.30
N LYS A 22 7.38 12.35 -6.57
CA LYS A 22 8.03 12.80 -5.33
C LYS A 22 8.84 14.07 -5.56
N GLU A 23 9.62 14.14 -6.63
CA GLU A 23 10.41 15.35 -6.99
C GLU A 23 9.51 16.58 -7.20
N LYS A 24 8.39 16.42 -7.93
CA LYS A 24 7.45 17.53 -8.13
C LYS A 24 6.86 18.04 -6.82
N ILE A 25 6.51 17.13 -5.92
CA ILE A 25 5.95 17.48 -4.60
C ILE A 25 7.00 18.22 -3.76
N LEU A 26 8.25 17.73 -3.75
CA LEU A 26 9.35 18.38 -3.02
C LEU A 26 9.65 19.78 -3.56
N VAL A 27 9.59 19.98 -4.88
CA VAL A 27 9.75 21.32 -5.49
C VAL A 27 8.62 22.26 -5.06
N ALA A 28 7.39 21.77 -4.98
CA ALA A 28 6.22 22.61 -4.68
C ALA A 28 6.10 22.97 -3.20
N ILE A 29 6.33 22.02 -2.29
CA ILE A 29 6.00 22.15 -0.86
C ILE A 29 7.03 21.46 0.06
N GLY A 30 8.23 21.17 -0.42
CA GLY A 30 9.22 20.36 0.30
C GLY A 30 9.65 20.93 1.66
N GLU A 31 9.58 22.25 1.86
CA GLU A 31 9.91 22.89 3.14
C GLU A 31 8.98 22.47 4.29
N TYR A 32 7.75 22.04 3.99
CA TYR A 32 6.76 21.60 4.98
C TYR A 32 6.77 20.09 5.21
N ILE A 33 7.56 19.34 4.44
CA ILE A 33 7.48 17.88 4.41
C ILE A 33 8.64 17.27 5.19
N LYS A 34 8.31 16.44 6.18
CA LYS A 34 9.30 15.65 6.94
C LYS A 34 9.80 14.44 6.16
N ALA A 35 8.91 13.72 5.48
CA ALA A 35 9.24 12.55 4.70
C ALA A 35 8.20 12.27 3.60
N ILE A 36 8.62 11.59 2.53
CA ILE A 36 7.74 11.07 1.47
C ILE A 36 8.14 9.63 1.18
N GLU A 37 7.18 8.73 1.36
CA GLU A 37 7.34 7.28 1.24
C GLU A 37 6.49 6.71 0.10
N HIS A 38 7.05 5.74 -0.62
CA HIS A 38 6.28 4.91 -1.54
C HIS A 38 5.63 3.79 -0.73
N ILE A 39 4.30 3.81 -0.65
CA ILE A 39 3.50 2.85 0.11
C ILE A 39 2.49 2.12 -0.79
N GLY A 40 1.83 1.09 -0.23
CA GLY A 40 0.84 0.29 -0.94
C GLY A 40 1.46 -0.73 -1.90
N SER A 41 0.62 -1.45 -2.64
CA SER A 41 1.06 -2.60 -3.45
C SER A 41 2.07 -2.24 -4.55
N THR A 42 1.99 -1.05 -5.14
CA THR A 42 2.90 -0.62 -6.22
C THR A 42 4.35 -0.43 -5.74
N SER A 43 4.56 -0.37 -4.42
CA SER A 43 5.88 -0.26 -3.79
C SER A 43 6.53 -1.62 -3.49
N VAL A 44 5.84 -2.73 -3.74
CA VAL A 44 6.32 -4.09 -3.52
C VAL A 44 6.61 -4.74 -4.87
N VAL A 45 7.87 -5.11 -5.11
CA VAL A 45 8.30 -5.71 -6.39
C VAL A 45 7.55 -7.02 -6.61
N GLY A 46 6.99 -7.20 -7.81
CA GLY A 46 6.27 -8.41 -8.20
C GLY A 46 4.81 -8.50 -7.73
N LEU A 47 4.32 -7.53 -6.95
CA LEU A 47 2.94 -7.54 -6.45
C LEU A 47 2.00 -6.80 -7.40
N ALA A 48 0.97 -7.49 -7.91
CA ALA A 48 -0.05 -6.89 -8.77
C ALA A 48 -0.84 -5.80 -8.03
N ALA A 49 -1.23 -4.73 -8.72
CA ALA A 49 -1.88 -3.57 -8.12
C ALA A 49 -2.86 -2.88 -9.07
N ASN A 50 -3.66 -1.96 -8.52
CA ASN A 50 -4.45 -1.04 -9.33
C ASN A 50 -3.56 0.10 -9.88
N ARG A 51 -3.95 0.69 -11.01
CA ARG A 51 -3.19 1.74 -11.70
C ARG A 51 -3.55 3.18 -11.27
N HIS A 52 -4.12 3.35 -10.09
CA HIS A 52 -4.51 4.66 -9.57
C HIS A 52 -3.42 5.26 -8.68
N PHE A 53 -3.28 6.58 -8.75
CA PHE A 53 -2.40 7.35 -7.86
C PHE A 53 -3.21 7.86 -6.67
N HIS A 54 -2.69 7.63 -5.47
CA HIS A 54 -3.25 8.15 -4.23
C HIS A 54 -2.14 8.89 -3.47
N LEU A 55 -2.42 10.13 -3.06
CA LEU A 55 -1.57 10.90 -2.16
C LEU A 55 -2.21 10.87 -0.77
N HIS A 56 -1.46 10.37 0.21
CA HIS A 56 -1.85 10.41 1.62
C HIS A 56 -0.99 11.42 2.36
N ILE A 57 -1.64 12.32 3.09
CA ILE A 57 -0.97 13.28 3.97
C ILE A 57 -1.34 12.89 5.40
N ALA A 58 -0.33 12.73 6.24
CA ALA A 58 -0.50 12.31 7.62
C ALA A 58 0.49 13.07 8.50
N GLU A 59 0.13 13.24 9.77
CA GLU A 59 1.05 13.75 10.78
C GLU A 59 2.22 12.77 10.97
N GLU A 60 3.39 13.34 11.24
CA GLU A 60 4.59 12.58 11.57
C GLU A 60 4.30 11.62 12.74
N ASN A 61 4.76 10.38 12.63
CA ASN A 61 4.60 9.33 13.65
C ASN A 61 3.15 8.89 13.96
N SER A 62 2.15 9.37 13.21
CA SER A 62 0.77 8.88 13.32
C SER A 62 0.68 7.36 13.09
N SER A 63 -0.35 6.72 13.66
CA SER A 63 -0.61 5.29 13.41
C SER A 63 -0.76 5.01 11.92
N PHE A 64 -1.47 5.90 11.20
CA PHE A 64 -1.62 5.81 9.75
C PHE A 64 -0.25 5.71 9.05
N TRP A 65 0.69 6.62 9.36
CA TRP A 65 2.03 6.61 8.78
C TRP A 65 2.78 5.30 9.07
N LYS A 66 2.83 4.91 10.34
CA LYS A 66 3.56 3.72 10.80
C LYS A 66 3.00 2.43 10.22
N GLU A 67 1.68 2.26 10.26
CA GLU A 67 0.99 1.06 9.79
C GLU A 67 1.19 0.83 8.28
N HIS A 68 1.15 1.90 7.47
CA HIS A 68 1.34 1.77 6.02
C HIS A 68 2.78 1.40 5.64
N ILE A 69 3.77 1.95 6.35
CA ILE A 69 5.18 1.60 6.17
C ILE A 69 5.43 0.16 6.64
N LEU A 70 4.95 -0.19 7.84
CA LEU A 70 5.10 -1.53 8.38
C LEU A 70 4.49 -2.59 7.47
N PHE A 71 3.25 -2.37 7.03
CA PHE A 71 2.58 -3.31 6.13
C PHE A 71 3.35 -3.51 4.83
N ARG A 72 3.81 -2.42 4.18
CA ARG A 72 4.69 -2.49 3.01
C ARG A 72 5.93 -3.34 3.29
N ASP A 73 6.61 -3.07 4.40
CA ASP A 73 7.88 -3.72 4.70
C ASP A 73 7.69 -5.20 5.04
N PHE A 74 6.57 -5.59 5.65
CA PHE A 74 6.21 -7.01 5.81
C PHE A 74 5.98 -7.69 4.46
N LEU A 75 5.26 -7.06 3.53
CA LEU A 75 5.07 -7.63 2.18
C LEU A 75 6.40 -7.75 1.40
N ARG A 76 7.34 -6.81 1.58
CA ARG A 76 8.67 -6.88 0.95
C ARG A 76 9.55 -7.99 1.52
N ARG A 77 9.39 -8.31 2.81
CA ARG A 77 10.19 -9.32 3.51
C ARG A 77 9.68 -10.74 3.31
N ASP A 78 8.37 -10.91 3.12
CA ASP A 78 7.73 -12.21 2.96
C ASP A 78 6.96 -12.31 1.62
N PRO A 79 7.57 -12.92 0.58
CA PRO A 79 6.93 -13.14 -0.71
C PRO A 79 5.65 -14.00 -0.62
N SER A 80 5.56 -14.93 0.34
CA SER A 80 4.36 -15.75 0.52
C SER A 80 3.21 -14.90 1.04
N LEU A 81 3.49 -13.99 1.97
CA LEU A 81 2.52 -13.01 2.45
C LEU A 81 2.06 -12.05 1.35
N ALA A 82 2.99 -11.58 0.52
CA ALA A 82 2.67 -10.76 -0.66
C ALA A 82 1.72 -11.51 -1.61
N HIS A 83 1.98 -12.78 -1.87
CA HIS A 83 1.11 -13.62 -2.70
C HIS A 83 -0.29 -13.79 -2.08
N HIS A 84 -0.41 -14.09 -0.78
CA HIS A 84 -1.72 -14.17 -0.12
C HIS A 84 -2.51 -12.86 -0.21
N TYR A 85 -1.81 -11.73 -0.05
CA TYR A 85 -2.44 -10.41 -0.19
C TYR A 85 -2.89 -10.15 -1.63
N GLU A 86 -2.15 -10.62 -2.63
CA GLU A 86 -2.54 -10.53 -4.03
C GLU A 86 -3.83 -11.29 -4.32
N GLU A 87 -3.89 -12.55 -3.88
CA GLU A 87 -5.05 -13.41 -4.09
C GLU A 87 -6.30 -12.85 -3.39
N LEU A 88 -6.15 -12.32 -2.17
CA LEU A 88 -7.23 -11.59 -1.50
C LEU A 88 -7.74 -10.41 -2.33
N LYS A 89 -6.83 -9.58 -2.88
CA LYS A 89 -7.24 -8.43 -3.70
C LYS A 89 -7.96 -8.89 -4.97
N LYS A 90 -7.50 -9.95 -5.63
CA LYS A 90 -8.14 -10.52 -6.83
C LYS A 90 -9.54 -11.01 -6.50
N GLN A 91 -9.72 -11.73 -5.40
CA GLN A 91 -11.03 -12.17 -4.91
C GLN A 91 -11.95 -10.98 -4.61
N LEU A 92 -11.48 -9.98 -3.86
CA LEU A 92 -12.25 -8.79 -3.52
C LEU A 92 -12.62 -7.96 -4.75
N ALA A 93 -11.76 -7.90 -5.78
CA ALA A 93 -12.08 -7.20 -7.02
C ALA A 93 -13.29 -7.83 -7.73
N VAL A 94 -13.44 -9.16 -7.65
CA VAL A 94 -14.60 -9.89 -8.19
C VAL A 94 -15.83 -9.74 -7.31
N THR A 95 -15.71 -9.97 -6.00
CA THR A 95 -16.85 -10.04 -5.07
C THR A 95 -17.42 -8.67 -4.69
N SER A 96 -16.64 -7.59 -4.84
CA SER A 96 -17.12 -6.24 -4.55
C SER A 96 -18.06 -5.67 -5.61
N HIS A 97 -18.17 -6.30 -6.79
CA HIS A 97 -19.04 -5.84 -7.89
C HIS A 97 -18.87 -4.35 -8.25
N GLY A 98 -17.62 -3.86 -8.16
CA GLY A 98 -17.25 -2.48 -8.43
C GLY A 98 -17.57 -1.48 -7.31
N ASP A 99 -17.92 -1.95 -6.12
CA ASP A 99 -18.04 -1.15 -4.92
C ASP A 99 -16.65 -0.96 -4.28
N ILE A 100 -16.11 0.25 -4.43
CA ILE A 100 -14.79 0.59 -3.91
C ILE A 100 -14.74 0.55 -2.37
N GLN A 101 -15.84 0.86 -1.69
CA GLN A 101 -15.88 0.85 -0.23
C GLN A 101 -15.83 -0.58 0.28
N LEU A 102 -16.59 -1.49 -0.34
CA LEU A 102 -16.56 -2.92 -0.04
C LEU A 102 -15.18 -3.53 -0.33
N TYR A 103 -14.56 -3.13 -1.44
CA TYR A 103 -13.21 -3.56 -1.78
C TYR A 103 -12.16 -3.08 -0.76
N CYS A 104 -12.24 -1.83 -0.32
CA CYS A 104 -11.32 -1.27 0.68
C CYS A 104 -11.55 -1.87 2.07
N SER A 105 -12.81 -2.02 2.50
CA SER A 105 -13.13 -2.59 3.81
C SER A 105 -12.71 -4.05 3.90
N GLY A 106 -12.90 -4.84 2.83
CA GLY A 106 -12.51 -6.25 2.77
C GLY A 106 -11.00 -6.51 2.95
N LYS A 107 -10.15 -5.51 2.69
CA LYS A 107 -8.69 -5.62 2.94
C LYS A 107 -8.31 -5.30 4.37
N SER A 108 -9.14 -4.54 5.07
CA SER A 108 -8.80 -3.95 6.37
C SER A 108 -8.49 -5.01 7.41
N GLU A 109 -9.24 -6.11 7.43
CA GLU A 109 -9.02 -7.21 8.37
C GLU A 109 -7.67 -7.90 8.14
N PHE A 110 -7.36 -8.23 6.88
CA PHE A 110 -6.08 -8.83 6.52
C PHE A 110 -4.90 -7.93 6.92
N ILE A 111 -4.97 -6.63 6.59
CA ILE A 111 -3.91 -5.67 6.91
C ILE A 111 -3.68 -5.60 8.42
N LYS A 112 -4.76 -5.48 9.21
CA LYS A 112 -4.69 -5.44 10.67
C LYS A 112 -4.06 -6.72 11.23
N ASN A 113 -4.49 -7.88 10.74
CA ASN A 113 -3.94 -9.16 11.17
C ASN A 113 -2.44 -9.25 10.88
N VAL A 114 -2.00 -8.86 9.68
CA VAL A 114 -0.58 -8.85 9.32
C VAL A 114 0.23 -7.96 10.26
N ILE A 115 -0.24 -6.73 10.51
CA ILE A 115 0.47 -5.78 11.39
C ILE A 115 0.53 -6.32 12.81
N GLN A 116 -0.59 -6.81 13.37
CA GLN A 116 -0.64 -7.30 14.75
C GLN A 116 0.25 -8.54 14.95
N HIS A 117 0.17 -9.54 14.07
CA HIS A 117 0.90 -10.81 14.26
C HIS A 117 2.41 -10.64 14.04
N ASN A 118 2.83 -9.80 13.10
CA ASN A 118 4.27 -9.59 12.85
C ASN A 118 4.90 -8.60 13.84
N CYS A 119 4.13 -7.70 14.45
CA CYS A 119 4.60 -6.88 15.57
C CYS A 119 4.72 -7.68 16.88
N LEU A 120 3.92 -8.74 17.07
CA LEU A 120 3.99 -9.60 18.26
C LEU A 120 5.12 -10.65 18.18
N CYS A 121 5.56 -11.02 16.97
CA CYS A 121 6.63 -12.00 16.77
C CYS A 121 8.03 -11.37 16.74
N GLY A 122 8.13 -10.06 16.54
CA GLY A 122 9.37 -9.30 16.62
C GLY A 122 9.24 -8.14 17.59
N GLU A 123 9.73 -8.31 18.82
CA GLU A 123 9.96 -7.18 19.71
C GLU A 123 10.83 -6.12 19.00
N GLN A 124 10.34 -4.89 19.01
CA GLN A 124 11.04 -3.63 18.77
C GLN A 124 11.74 -3.47 17.41
N MET A 125 11.13 -2.67 16.52
CA MET A 125 11.92 -1.78 15.67
C MET A 125 11.60 -0.33 16.06
N VAL A 126 12.65 0.32 16.53
CA VAL A 126 12.80 1.71 16.97
C VAL A 126 12.29 2.69 15.92
#